data_AF-A0A4Z0NYD7-F1
#
_entry.id   AF-A0A4Z0NYD7-F1
#
_cell.length_a   1.000
_cell.length_b   1.000
_cell.length_c   1.000
_cell.angle_alpha   90.00
_cell.angle_beta   90.00
_cell.angle_gamma   90.00
#
_symmetry.space_group_name_H-M   'P 1'
#
loop_
_entity.id
_entity.type
_entity.pdbx_description
1 polymer ?
#
loop_
_entity_poly.entity_id
_entity_poly.type
_entity_poly.pdbx_seq_one_letter_code
_entity_poly.pdbx_strand_id
1 'polypeptide(L)'
;MTGGYDERCAADLAAVAEGRGLSREDRAWLARVVAGAVRPNRDKPLWDLAHALAALAALTGARDGRDLVTLALDPGLARADRLEASFSGSGGAVDARGLVLPDGERSWRTTWSGLARLLALAEFVLTAEELAQFATVTGWLDALAASPDREGAAALSRRLARHLGAYRQAHLPLAPLERRFRAILAFLGGRRTFTDDDILDFWRGQMRHDDRPGFRTVAEHFVTFEVASALLGGLLELAAPASLDAQDGWEDRLDASLADLAAAEPAEPLADLLAGLPDGPKILTGAERDELAEFFRLEPFHRTRPLTTLRAASFGRVQSGLANRLRRGGGGAGIAERSACAEAEPYPALAERAAALSAHLDRMLRIAAALRVPAEAEGLSPEVGRALAAALADIRRVRRAGFDDPDRLAAGFAAADAALLRLAEETGRLARAIAGLARHRPLEAAFAADRQVFAQTFAQAYAAEATA
;
A
#
# COMPACT_ATOMS: atom_id res chain seq x y z
N MET A 1 8.76 6.60 8.29
CA MET A 1 7.62 5.73 8.66
C MET A 1 6.33 6.41 8.23
N THR A 2 6.11 6.44 6.92
CA THR A 2 4.96 7.03 6.25
C THR A 2 4.28 5.89 5.52
N GLY A 3 3.02 5.62 5.84
CA GLY A 3 2.31 4.41 5.40
C GLY A 3 2.33 3.33 6.48
N GLY A 4 1.17 2.96 7.01
CA GLY A 4 1.02 1.86 7.97
C GLY A 4 1.18 0.47 7.36
N TYR A 5 1.88 0.36 6.22
CA TYR A 5 2.15 -0.86 5.48
C TYR A 5 3.66 -1.02 5.43
N ASP A 6 4.16 -2.12 5.97
CA ASP A 6 5.54 -2.49 5.73
C ASP A 6 5.65 -3.03 4.30
N GLU A 7 6.24 -2.20 3.42
CA GLU A 7 6.54 -2.56 2.02
C GLU A 7 7.34 -3.85 1.93
N ARG A 8 8.14 -4.16 2.97
CA ARG A 8 8.89 -5.40 3.04
C ARG A 8 7.98 -6.62 3.14
N CYS A 9 6.98 -6.62 4.03
CA CYS A 9 6.00 -7.70 4.07
C CYS A 9 5.24 -7.89 2.75
N ALA A 10 4.91 -6.81 2.05
CA ALA A 10 4.27 -6.89 0.74
C ALA A 10 5.20 -7.52 -0.31
N ALA A 11 6.48 -7.10 -0.34
CA ALA A 11 7.49 -7.65 -1.24
C ALA A 11 7.78 -9.14 -0.95
N ASP A 12 7.92 -9.52 0.32
CA ASP A 12 8.13 -10.92 0.73
C ASP A 12 6.95 -11.81 0.27
N LEU A 13 5.71 -11.33 0.41
CA LEU A 13 4.51 -12.05 -0.06
C LEU A 13 4.44 -12.13 -1.58
N ALA A 14 4.78 -11.05 -2.30
CA ALA A 14 4.78 -11.01 -3.75
C ALA A 14 5.80 -11.98 -4.34
N ALA A 15 7.02 -12.01 -3.80
CA ALA A 15 8.09 -12.91 -4.23
C ALA A 15 7.66 -14.39 -4.19
N VAL A 16 7.04 -14.82 -3.08
CA VAL A 16 6.52 -16.20 -2.96
C VAL A 16 5.35 -16.45 -3.90
N ALA A 17 4.44 -15.48 -4.03
CA ALA A 17 3.28 -15.59 -4.90
C ALA A 17 3.65 -15.76 -6.37
N GLU A 18 4.65 -15.01 -6.84
CA GLU A 18 5.18 -15.06 -8.19
C GLU A 18 6.02 -16.33 -8.40
N GLY A 19 6.97 -16.61 -7.50
CA GLY A 19 7.86 -17.77 -7.59
C GLY A 19 7.11 -19.10 -7.68
N ARG A 20 5.99 -19.22 -6.96
CA ARG A 20 5.14 -20.42 -6.99
C ARG A 20 3.94 -20.35 -7.93
N GLY A 21 3.72 -19.23 -8.62
CA GLY A 21 2.54 -19.04 -9.48
C GLY A 21 1.22 -19.24 -8.73
N LEU A 22 1.13 -18.71 -7.49
CA LEU A 22 -0.02 -18.93 -6.61
C LEU A 22 -1.31 -18.34 -7.20
N SER A 23 -2.41 -19.07 -7.05
CA SER A 23 -3.75 -18.57 -7.36
C SER A 23 -4.14 -17.42 -6.42
N ARG A 24 -5.14 -16.61 -6.81
CA ARG A 24 -5.64 -15.52 -5.97
C ARG A 24 -6.09 -16.02 -4.59
N GLU A 25 -6.76 -17.18 -4.54
CA GLU A 25 -7.22 -17.78 -3.29
C GLU A 25 -6.04 -18.17 -2.39
N ASP A 26 -4.98 -18.75 -2.97
CA ASP A 26 -3.79 -19.17 -2.23
C ASP A 26 -2.96 -17.99 -1.75
N ARG A 27 -2.85 -16.92 -2.55
CA ARG A 27 -2.26 -15.63 -2.13
C ARG A 27 -3.00 -15.04 -0.93
N ALA A 28 -4.33 -15.00 -1.00
CA ALA A 28 -5.17 -14.50 0.09
C ALA A 28 -5.10 -15.39 1.33
N TRP A 29 -4.99 -16.71 1.16
CA TRP A 29 -4.73 -17.63 2.27
C TRP A 29 -3.38 -17.33 2.93
N LEU A 30 -2.29 -17.25 2.15
CA LEU A 30 -0.94 -16.99 2.65
C LEU A 30 -0.88 -15.66 3.41
N ALA A 31 -1.44 -14.59 2.83
CA ALA A 31 -1.52 -13.28 3.47
C ALA A 31 -2.27 -13.34 4.81
N ARG A 32 -3.39 -14.07 4.91
CA ARG A 32 -4.12 -14.25 6.17
C ARG A 32 -3.30 -15.01 7.22
N VAL A 33 -2.53 -16.02 6.79
CA VAL A 33 -1.64 -16.76 7.69
C VAL A 33 -0.53 -15.85 8.20
N VAL A 34 0.18 -15.15 7.31
CA VAL A 34 1.28 -14.25 7.66
C VAL A 34 0.78 -13.13 8.59
N ALA A 35 -0.37 -12.54 8.30
CA ALA A 35 -0.98 -11.50 9.15
C ALA A 35 -1.59 -12.02 10.47
N GLY A 36 -1.72 -13.34 10.67
CA GLY A 36 -2.34 -13.91 11.88
C GLY A 36 -3.85 -13.73 11.94
N ALA A 37 -4.50 -13.57 10.78
CA ALA A 37 -5.94 -13.42 10.61
C ALA A 37 -6.71 -14.76 10.55
N VAL A 38 -6.05 -15.88 10.88
CA VAL A 38 -6.69 -17.21 10.96
C VAL A 38 -7.39 -17.37 12.30
N ARG A 39 -8.62 -17.89 12.29
CA ARG A 39 -9.48 -18.13 13.46
C ARG A 39 -9.97 -19.58 13.48
N PRO A 40 -10.23 -20.17 14.65
CA PRO A 40 -10.06 -19.61 16.00
C PRO A 40 -8.60 -19.55 16.46
N ASN A 41 -7.72 -20.38 15.88
CA ASN A 41 -6.31 -20.45 16.22
C ASN A 41 -5.44 -19.92 15.08
N ARG A 42 -4.78 -18.78 15.32
CA ARG A 42 -3.92 -18.11 14.33
C ARG A 42 -2.66 -18.90 13.95
N ASP A 43 -2.21 -19.81 14.82
CA ASP A 43 -0.96 -20.56 14.65
C ASP A 43 -1.20 -21.99 14.13
N LYS A 44 -2.47 -22.37 13.89
CA LYS A 44 -2.83 -23.66 13.29
C LYS A 44 -2.10 -23.95 11.96
N PRO A 45 -1.97 -23.00 11.01
CA PRO A 45 -1.24 -23.25 9.76
C PRO A 45 0.24 -23.59 9.96
N LEU A 46 0.90 -23.03 10.99
CA LEU A 46 2.29 -23.35 11.31
C LEU A 46 2.42 -24.71 11.98
N TRP A 47 1.40 -25.12 12.73
CA TRP A 47 1.28 -26.48 13.22
C TRP A 47 1.10 -27.47 12.07
N ASP A 48 0.17 -27.20 11.13
CA ASP A 48 -0.04 -28.03 9.95
C ASP A 48 1.22 -28.09 9.07
N LEU A 49 1.95 -26.97 8.89
CA LEU A 49 3.21 -26.93 8.17
C LEU A 49 4.27 -27.84 8.81
N ALA A 50 4.45 -27.76 10.12
CA ALA A 50 5.45 -28.57 10.81
C ALA A 50 5.16 -30.08 10.66
N HIS A 51 3.88 -30.47 10.68
CA HIS A 51 3.48 -31.88 10.47
C HIS A 51 3.64 -32.30 9.00
N ALA A 52 3.39 -31.40 8.06
CA ALA A 52 3.67 -31.64 6.64
C ALA A 52 5.16 -31.89 6.39
N LEU A 53 6.04 -31.05 6.96
CA LEU A 53 7.49 -31.21 6.81
C LEU A 53 8.00 -32.47 7.50
N ALA A 54 7.44 -32.87 8.65
CA ALA A 54 7.77 -34.13 9.29
C ALA A 54 7.36 -35.34 8.43
N ALA A 55 6.16 -35.30 7.86
CA ALA A 55 5.69 -36.36 6.97
C ALA A 55 6.52 -36.44 5.69
N LEU A 56 6.91 -35.30 5.11
CA LEU A 56 7.84 -35.27 3.98
C LEU A 56 9.21 -35.83 4.36
N ALA A 57 9.75 -35.45 5.52
CA ALA A 57 11.03 -35.97 6.01
C ALA A 57 11.02 -37.50 6.13
N ALA A 58 9.95 -38.05 6.73
CA ALA A 58 9.76 -39.49 6.87
C ALA A 58 9.56 -40.18 5.51
N LEU A 59 8.79 -39.57 4.61
CA LEU A 59 8.48 -40.10 3.27
C LEU A 59 9.71 -40.17 2.37
N THR A 60 10.53 -39.12 2.37
CA THR A 60 11.69 -39.00 1.46
C THR A 60 12.99 -39.50 2.09
N GLY A 61 12.98 -39.86 3.37
CA GLY A 61 14.19 -40.22 4.11
C GLY A 61 15.18 -39.04 4.20
N ALA A 62 14.67 -37.84 4.46
CA ALA A 62 15.49 -36.63 4.55
C ALA A 62 16.61 -36.82 5.59
N ARG A 63 17.86 -36.53 5.20
CA ARG A 63 19.05 -36.76 6.04
C ARG A 63 19.36 -35.55 6.91
N ASP A 64 19.05 -34.37 6.40
CA ASP A 64 19.29 -33.09 7.04
C ASP A 64 18.19 -32.09 6.65
N GLY A 65 18.28 -30.88 7.19
CA GLY A 65 17.37 -29.79 6.89
C GLY A 65 17.48 -29.29 5.46
N ARG A 66 18.61 -29.52 4.76
CA ARG A 66 18.77 -29.09 3.37
C ARG A 66 17.91 -29.91 2.43
N ASP A 67 17.80 -31.22 2.65
CA ASP A 67 16.88 -32.07 1.90
C ASP A 67 15.43 -31.54 2.01
N LEU A 68 15.02 -31.07 3.19
CA LEU A 68 13.70 -30.45 3.41
C LEU A 68 13.57 -29.05 2.80
N VAL A 69 14.62 -28.23 2.84
CA VAL A 69 14.65 -26.93 2.16
C VAL A 69 14.49 -27.11 0.65
N THR A 70 15.16 -28.10 0.06
CA THR A 70 15.02 -28.41 -1.37
C THR A 70 13.57 -28.71 -1.72
N LEU A 71 12.87 -29.51 -0.91
CA LEU A 71 11.44 -29.79 -1.13
C LEU A 71 10.55 -28.54 -0.91
N ALA A 72 10.85 -27.74 0.12
CA ALA A 72 10.10 -26.52 0.42
C ALA A 72 10.21 -25.46 -0.68
N LEU A 73 11.36 -25.37 -1.33
CA LEU A 73 11.66 -24.38 -2.38
C LEU A 73 11.54 -24.94 -3.81
N ASP A 74 11.11 -26.19 -3.97
CA ASP A 74 10.96 -26.78 -5.30
C ASP A 74 9.73 -26.19 -6.04
N PRO A 75 9.91 -25.45 -7.14
CA PRO A 75 8.79 -24.93 -7.93
C PRO A 75 7.96 -26.04 -8.56
N GLY A 76 8.55 -27.23 -8.77
CA GLY A 76 7.86 -28.43 -9.22
C GLY A 76 6.79 -28.92 -8.24
N LEU A 77 6.85 -28.52 -6.97
CA LEU A 77 5.90 -28.91 -5.92
C LEU A 77 4.89 -27.79 -5.58
N ALA A 78 4.80 -26.75 -6.43
CA ALA A 78 3.91 -25.61 -6.20
C ALA A 78 2.42 -25.90 -6.42
N ARG A 79 2.07 -27.00 -7.13
CA ARG A 79 0.69 -27.33 -7.48
C ARG A 79 0.28 -28.73 -7.01
N ALA A 80 -1.01 -28.89 -6.71
CA ALA A 80 -1.57 -30.14 -6.19
C ALA A 80 -1.37 -31.34 -7.13
N ASP A 81 -1.60 -31.15 -8.44
CA ASP A 81 -1.42 -32.18 -9.47
C ASP A 81 0.03 -32.66 -9.57
N ARG A 82 0.99 -31.76 -9.35
CA ARG A 82 2.41 -32.10 -9.35
C ARG A 82 2.83 -32.83 -8.08
N LEU A 83 2.33 -32.41 -6.92
CA LEU A 83 2.55 -33.10 -5.65
C LEU A 83 2.00 -34.53 -5.70
N GLU A 84 0.79 -34.71 -6.23
CA GLU A 84 0.19 -36.03 -6.42
C GLU A 84 1.03 -36.89 -7.36
N ALA A 85 1.47 -36.35 -8.51
CA ALA A 85 2.34 -37.10 -9.42
C ALA A 85 3.68 -37.50 -8.80
N SER A 86 4.25 -36.65 -7.94
CA SER A 86 5.56 -36.90 -7.30
C SER A 86 5.50 -37.91 -6.14
N PHE A 87 4.39 -37.98 -5.41
CA PHE A 87 4.30 -38.74 -4.16
C PHE A 87 3.19 -39.81 -4.14
N SER A 88 2.36 -39.92 -5.18
CA SER A 88 1.37 -40.99 -5.26
C SER A 88 2.05 -42.36 -5.29
N GLY A 89 1.50 -43.30 -4.50
CA GLY A 89 2.04 -44.65 -4.39
C GLY A 89 3.25 -44.80 -3.46
N SER A 90 3.73 -43.73 -2.82
CA SER A 90 4.92 -43.75 -1.94
C SER A 90 4.69 -44.36 -0.53
N GLY A 91 3.80 -45.34 -0.39
CA GLY A 91 3.63 -46.11 0.85
C GLY A 91 2.76 -45.44 1.94
N GLY A 92 2.95 -45.86 3.20
CA GLY A 92 2.02 -45.58 4.31
C GLY A 92 1.93 -44.14 4.83
N ALA A 93 2.69 -43.20 4.26
CA ALA A 93 2.64 -41.77 4.59
C ALA A 93 1.82 -40.97 3.58
N VAL A 94 1.13 -41.63 2.64
CA VAL A 94 0.26 -41.00 1.63
C VAL A 94 -1.06 -41.79 1.56
N ASP A 95 -2.18 -41.08 1.44
CA ASP A 95 -3.48 -41.65 1.09
C ASP A 95 -3.99 -41.07 -0.25
N ALA A 96 -5.20 -41.47 -0.67
CA ALA A 96 -5.76 -41.01 -1.95
C ALA A 96 -6.03 -39.49 -2.02
N ARG A 97 -5.96 -38.77 -0.90
CA ARG A 97 -6.23 -37.32 -0.82
C ARG A 97 -4.97 -36.50 -0.59
N GLY A 98 -3.95 -37.08 0.04
CA GLY A 98 -2.68 -36.39 0.25
C GLY A 98 -1.78 -37.02 1.29
N LEU A 99 -1.00 -36.17 1.93
CA LEU A 99 0.06 -36.55 2.86
C LEU A 99 -0.51 -36.88 4.24
N VAL A 100 0.03 -37.93 4.85
CA VAL A 100 -0.36 -38.45 6.17
C VAL A 100 0.90 -38.56 7.03
N LEU A 101 0.84 -38.04 8.26
CA LEU A 101 1.80 -38.38 9.30
C LEU A 101 1.17 -39.43 10.22
N PRO A 102 1.62 -40.69 10.19
CA PRO A 102 1.11 -41.73 11.07
C PRO A 102 1.42 -41.39 12.54
N ASP A 103 0.43 -41.48 13.41
CA ASP A 103 0.58 -41.26 14.86
C ASP A 103 -0.49 -42.06 15.63
N GLY A 104 -0.27 -43.36 15.77
CA GLY A 104 -1.21 -44.28 16.42
C GLY A 104 -2.63 -44.15 15.85
N GLU A 105 -3.64 -43.98 16.73
CA GLU A 105 -5.05 -43.82 16.36
C GLU A 105 -5.40 -42.43 15.77
N ARG A 106 -4.53 -41.42 15.89
CA ARG A 106 -4.78 -40.03 15.45
C ARG A 106 -3.71 -39.52 14.48
N SER A 107 -3.75 -40.05 13.27
CA SER A 107 -2.92 -39.53 12.16
C SER A 107 -3.27 -38.07 11.79
N TRP A 108 -2.24 -37.24 11.57
CA TRP A 108 -2.40 -35.95 10.92
C TRP A 108 -2.51 -36.15 9.41
N ARG A 109 -3.34 -35.35 8.73
CA ARG A 109 -3.59 -35.46 7.28
C ARG A 109 -3.77 -34.10 6.64
N THR A 110 -3.35 -33.97 5.38
CA THR A 110 -3.64 -32.82 4.52
C THR A 110 -3.92 -33.27 3.10
N THR A 111 -4.61 -32.44 2.31
CA THR A 111 -4.78 -32.68 0.87
C THR A 111 -3.55 -32.26 0.08
N TRP A 112 -3.41 -32.68 -1.18
CA TRP A 112 -2.36 -32.18 -2.07
C TRP A 112 -2.39 -30.66 -2.24
N SER A 113 -3.57 -30.07 -2.36
CA SER A 113 -3.75 -28.61 -2.39
C SER A 113 -3.36 -27.96 -1.05
N GLY A 114 -3.68 -28.59 0.08
CA GLY A 114 -3.26 -28.16 1.39
C GLY A 114 -1.74 -28.20 1.54
N LEU A 115 -1.09 -29.26 1.07
CA LEU A 115 0.37 -29.38 1.06
C LEU A 115 1.02 -28.29 0.21
N ALA A 116 0.51 -28.01 -0.99
CA ALA A 116 1.02 -26.91 -1.84
C ALA A 116 0.99 -25.55 -1.11
N ARG A 117 -0.11 -25.24 -0.42
CA ARG A 117 -0.25 -24.04 0.42
C ARG A 117 0.75 -24.01 1.57
N LEU A 118 0.92 -25.14 2.25
CA LEU A 118 1.88 -25.24 3.36
C LEU A 118 3.30 -25.06 2.87
N LEU A 119 3.69 -25.61 1.71
CA LEU A 119 5.01 -25.37 1.14
C LEU A 119 5.22 -23.91 0.71
N ALA A 120 4.17 -23.20 0.29
CA ALA A 120 4.27 -21.75 0.07
C ALA A 120 4.52 -20.98 1.39
N LEU A 121 3.89 -21.41 2.49
CA LEU A 121 4.19 -20.87 3.81
C LEU A 121 5.62 -21.22 4.27
N ALA A 122 6.11 -22.41 3.93
CA ALA A 122 7.49 -22.82 4.20
C ALA A 122 8.50 -21.92 3.47
N GLU A 123 8.25 -21.67 2.19
CA GLU A 123 9.04 -20.75 1.37
C GLU A 123 9.06 -19.36 1.98
N PHE A 124 7.89 -18.80 2.33
CA PHE A 124 7.82 -17.49 2.99
C PHE A 124 8.67 -17.44 4.28
N VAL A 125 8.54 -18.43 5.15
CA VAL A 125 9.31 -18.50 6.40
C VAL A 125 10.82 -18.59 6.15
N LEU A 126 11.24 -19.25 5.07
CA LEU A 126 12.64 -19.39 4.71
C LEU A 126 13.21 -18.13 4.06
N THR A 127 12.40 -17.42 3.25
CA THR A 127 12.89 -16.37 2.36
C THR A 127 12.57 -14.95 2.79
N ALA A 128 11.62 -14.76 3.70
CA ALA A 128 11.28 -13.46 4.23
C ALA A 128 12.49 -12.71 4.80
N GLU A 129 12.41 -11.38 4.78
CA GLU A 129 13.50 -10.51 5.23
C GLU A 129 14.82 -10.77 4.48
N GLU A 130 14.80 -11.01 3.15
CA GLU A 130 16.00 -11.31 2.36
C GLU A 130 16.82 -12.48 2.94
N LEU A 131 16.14 -13.59 3.26
CA LEU A 131 16.78 -14.79 3.83
C LEU A 131 17.42 -14.57 5.22
N ALA A 132 17.09 -13.49 5.95
CA ALA A 132 17.75 -13.15 7.22
C ALA A 132 17.71 -14.29 8.26
N GLN A 133 16.67 -15.13 8.24
CA GLN A 133 16.50 -16.26 9.16
C GLN A 133 16.70 -17.63 8.49
N PHE A 134 17.17 -17.67 7.24
CA PHE A 134 17.29 -18.90 6.46
C PHE A 134 18.15 -19.96 7.17
N ALA A 135 19.33 -19.57 7.67
CA ALA A 135 20.22 -20.48 8.40
C ALA A 135 19.57 -20.98 9.71
N THR A 136 18.92 -20.09 10.45
CA THR A 136 18.22 -20.43 11.70
C THR A 136 17.10 -21.45 11.45
N VAL A 137 16.25 -21.20 10.44
CA VAL A 137 15.13 -22.10 10.10
C VAL A 137 15.65 -23.43 9.57
N THR A 138 16.67 -23.43 8.71
CA THR A 138 17.32 -24.66 8.22
C THR A 138 17.85 -25.51 9.39
N GLY A 139 18.46 -24.89 10.39
CA GLY A 139 18.90 -25.60 11.60
C GLY A 139 17.75 -26.20 12.43
N TRP A 140 16.54 -25.64 12.35
CA TRP A 140 15.37 -26.28 12.94
C TRP A 140 14.88 -27.47 12.12
N LEU A 141 15.05 -27.41 10.80
CA LEU A 141 14.75 -28.53 9.89
C LEU A 141 15.76 -29.67 10.05
N ASP A 142 17.04 -29.39 10.37
CA ASP A 142 18.02 -30.43 10.73
C ASP A 142 17.52 -31.26 11.93
N ALA A 143 17.01 -30.59 12.96
CA ALA A 143 16.43 -31.26 14.12
C ALA A 143 15.16 -32.05 13.78
N LEU A 144 14.36 -31.58 12.80
CA LEU A 144 13.19 -32.30 12.33
C LEU A 144 13.58 -33.54 11.51
N ALA A 145 14.57 -33.44 10.62
CA ALA A 145 15.05 -34.56 9.83
C ALA A 145 15.62 -35.68 10.73
N ALA A 146 16.28 -35.32 11.83
CA ALA A 146 16.77 -36.28 12.82
C ALA A 146 15.66 -36.97 13.62
N SER A 147 14.47 -36.39 13.69
CA SER A 147 13.30 -36.93 14.43
C SER A 147 12.00 -36.52 13.72
N PRO A 148 11.67 -37.18 12.58
CA PRO A 148 10.57 -36.79 11.70
C PRO A 148 9.23 -37.34 12.22
N ASP A 149 8.95 -37.08 13.49
CA ASP A 149 7.77 -37.54 14.21
C ASP A 149 6.92 -36.37 14.71
N ARG A 150 5.86 -36.70 15.45
CA ARG A 150 4.96 -35.70 16.03
C ARG A 150 5.64 -34.79 17.06
N GLU A 151 6.61 -35.30 17.81
CA GLU A 151 7.29 -34.49 18.82
C GLU A 151 8.21 -33.47 18.15
N GLY A 152 8.96 -33.91 17.12
CA GLY A 152 9.74 -33.05 16.23
C GLY A 152 8.86 -31.99 15.56
N ALA A 153 7.71 -32.38 15.00
CA ALA A 153 6.74 -31.47 14.40
C ALA A 153 6.21 -30.44 15.42
N ALA A 154 5.87 -30.87 16.64
CA ALA A 154 5.40 -29.97 17.69
C ALA A 154 6.50 -28.99 18.14
N ALA A 155 7.75 -29.42 18.22
CA ALA A 155 8.90 -28.57 18.53
C ALA A 155 9.14 -27.51 17.44
N LEU A 156 9.11 -27.92 16.17
CA LEU A 156 9.21 -27.02 15.02
C LEU A 156 8.07 -26.00 15.00
N SER A 157 6.82 -26.46 15.18
CA SER A 157 5.63 -25.59 15.22
C SER A 157 5.78 -24.45 16.24
N ARG A 158 6.27 -24.74 17.45
CA ARG A 158 6.51 -23.71 18.48
C ARG A 158 7.58 -22.70 18.07
N ARG A 159 8.64 -23.14 17.39
CA ARG A 159 9.72 -22.26 16.88
C ARG A 159 9.20 -21.37 15.76
N LEU A 160 8.50 -21.95 14.79
CA LEU A 160 7.84 -21.24 13.69
C LEU A 160 6.84 -20.21 14.20
N ALA A 161 6.00 -20.54 15.18
CA ALA A 161 5.02 -19.62 15.75
C ALA A 161 5.66 -18.42 16.44
N ARG A 162 6.74 -18.63 17.19
CA ARG A 162 7.51 -17.52 17.78
C ARG A 162 8.17 -16.65 16.72
N HIS A 163 8.75 -17.27 15.70
CA HIS A 163 9.42 -16.57 14.61
C HIS A 163 8.45 -15.71 13.79
N LEU A 164 7.35 -16.28 13.32
CA LEU A 164 6.32 -15.51 12.61
C LEU A 164 5.64 -14.48 13.53
N GLY A 165 5.56 -14.76 14.84
CA GLY A 165 5.12 -13.78 15.84
C GLY A 165 6.04 -12.55 15.91
N ALA A 166 7.37 -12.75 15.91
CA ALA A 166 8.35 -11.66 15.88
C ALA A 166 8.31 -10.90 14.56
N TYR A 167 8.22 -11.61 13.44
CA TYR A 167 8.03 -11.01 12.11
C TYR A 167 6.79 -10.11 12.07
N ARG A 168 5.63 -10.61 12.53
CA ARG A 168 4.39 -9.81 12.62
C ARG A 168 4.57 -8.57 13.50
N GLN A 169 5.31 -8.64 14.60
CA GLN A 169 5.54 -7.47 15.45
C GLN A 169 6.41 -6.41 14.78
N ALA A 170 7.41 -6.84 14.00
CA ALA A 170 8.29 -5.94 13.26
C ALA A 170 7.58 -5.30 12.07
N HIS A 171 6.80 -6.09 11.32
CA HIS A 171 6.35 -5.76 9.97
C HIS A 171 4.84 -5.55 9.85
N LEU A 172 4.05 -6.11 10.76
CA LEU A 172 2.59 -5.99 10.76
C LEU A 172 2.06 -5.58 12.14
N PRO A 173 2.38 -4.36 12.63
CA PRO A 173 1.86 -3.86 13.90
C PRO A 173 0.35 -3.56 13.80
N LEU A 174 -0.46 -4.63 13.80
CA LEU A 174 -1.92 -4.58 13.70
C LEU A 174 -2.54 -3.93 14.94
N ALA A 175 -1.96 -4.12 16.13
CA ALA A 175 -2.51 -3.56 17.37
C ALA A 175 -2.55 -2.02 17.37
N PRO A 176 -1.50 -1.29 16.93
CA PRO A 176 -1.60 0.15 16.67
C PRO A 176 -2.64 0.53 15.62
N LEU A 177 -2.79 -0.23 14.54
CA LEU A 177 -3.80 0.03 13.50
C LEU A 177 -5.23 -0.16 14.03
N GLU A 178 -5.50 -1.28 14.69
CA GLU A 178 -6.79 -1.59 15.33
C GLU A 178 -7.17 -0.53 16.38
N ARG A 179 -6.21 -0.09 17.20
CA ARG A 179 -6.42 0.98 18.18
C ARG A 179 -6.83 2.29 17.50
N ARG A 180 -6.13 2.67 16.43
CA ARG A 180 -6.43 3.87 15.63
C ARG A 180 -7.82 3.77 14.99
N PHE A 181 -8.15 2.65 14.36
CA PHE A 181 -9.46 2.43 13.74
C PHE A 181 -10.59 2.46 14.77
N ARG A 182 -10.38 1.87 15.96
CA ARG A 182 -11.35 1.94 17.06
C ARG A 182 -11.56 3.39 17.52
N ALA A 183 -10.48 4.19 17.61
CA ALA A 183 -10.59 5.60 17.96
C ALA A 183 -11.36 6.40 16.89
N ILE A 184 -11.07 6.20 15.61
CA ILE A 184 -11.79 6.84 14.49
C ILE A 184 -13.27 6.43 14.50
N LEU A 185 -13.57 5.14 14.61
CA LEU A 185 -14.95 4.64 14.67
C LEU A 185 -15.71 5.19 15.89
N ALA A 186 -15.08 5.24 17.06
CA ALA A 186 -15.69 5.82 18.25
C ALA A 186 -16.01 7.29 18.05
N PHE A 187 -15.08 8.07 17.49
CA PHE A 187 -15.31 9.48 17.17
C PHE A 187 -16.43 9.68 16.14
N LEU A 188 -16.46 8.87 15.09
CA LEU A 188 -17.50 8.94 14.05
C LEU A 188 -18.86 8.37 14.51
N GLY A 189 -18.97 7.85 15.74
CA GLY A 189 -20.19 7.23 16.24
C GLY A 189 -20.56 5.95 15.49
N GLY A 190 -19.57 5.18 15.04
CA GLY A 190 -19.73 3.97 14.25
C GLY A 190 -19.95 4.20 12.75
N ARG A 191 -20.08 5.46 12.29
CA ARG A 191 -20.13 5.77 10.86
C ARG A 191 -18.79 5.44 10.19
N ARG A 192 -18.87 5.02 8.92
CA ARG A 192 -17.70 4.79 8.06
C ARG A 192 -17.46 5.92 7.07
N THR A 193 -18.47 6.75 6.82
CA THR A 193 -18.37 7.96 6.01
C THR A 193 -17.96 9.16 6.86
N PHE A 194 -17.14 10.04 6.30
CA PHE A 194 -16.61 11.22 6.97
C PHE A 194 -16.26 12.33 5.95
N THR A 195 -16.17 13.55 6.44
CA THR A 195 -15.92 14.80 5.68
C THR A 195 -14.56 15.40 6.04
N ASP A 196 -14.13 16.44 5.32
CA ASP A 196 -12.93 17.22 5.67
C ASP A 196 -12.96 17.78 7.10
N ASP A 197 -14.13 18.18 7.58
CA ASP A 197 -14.28 18.78 8.90
C ASP A 197 -14.28 17.70 10.01
N ASP A 198 -14.78 16.48 9.75
CA ASP A 198 -14.63 15.35 10.67
C ASP A 198 -13.13 15.04 10.94
N ILE A 199 -12.27 15.11 9.92
CA ILE A 199 -10.83 14.87 10.03
C ILE A 199 -10.18 15.98 10.90
N LEU A 200 -10.55 17.24 10.65
CA LEU A 200 -10.05 18.37 11.44
C LEU A 200 -10.47 18.27 12.91
N ASP A 201 -11.73 17.95 13.18
CA ASP A 201 -12.23 17.84 14.55
C ASP A 201 -11.63 16.65 15.30
N PHE A 202 -11.42 15.50 14.63
CA PHE A 202 -10.69 14.39 15.22
C PHE A 202 -9.26 14.80 15.59
N TRP A 203 -8.55 15.48 14.68
CA TRP A 203 -7.20 15.97 14.94
C TRP A 203 -7.15 16.94 16.13
N ARG A 204 -8.09 17.88 16.22
CA ARG A 204 -8.21 18.80 17.36
C ARG A 204 -8.41 18.07 18.68
N GLY A 205 -9.19 16.99 18.68
CA GLY A 205 -9.34 16.09 19.83
C GLY A 205 -8.01 15.47 20.24
N GLN A 206 -7.25 14.94 19.28
CA GLN A 206 -5.96 14.30 19.53
C GLN A 206 -4.89 15.27 20.03
N MET A 207 -4.91 16.54 19.60
CA MET A 207 -3.96 17.57 20.04
C MET A 207 -4.09 17.94 21.53
N ARG A 208 -5.17 17.53 22.21
CA ARG A 208 -5.35 17.71 23.66
C ARG A 208 -4.64 16.66 24.50
N HIS A 209 -4.14 15.60 23.86
CA HIS A 209 -3.39 14.52 24.50
C HIS A 209 -1.88 14.70 24.27
N ASP A 210 -1.06 14.02 25.06
CA ASP A 210 0.40 14.18 25.04
C ASP A 210 1.05 13.82 23.70
N ASP A 211 0.43 12.92 22.92
CA ASP A 211 0.98 12.43 21.65
C ASP A 211 1.01 13.50 20.53
N ARG A 212 0.18 14.55 20.62
CA ARG A 212 0.08 15.72 19.71
C ARG A 212 0.41 15.41 18.22
N PRO A 213 -0.33 14.49 17.57
CA PRO A 213 0.03 14.01 16.24
C PRO A 213 -0.07 15.10 15.17
N GLY A 214 0.75 14.95 14.13
CA GLY A 214 0.67 15.75 12.92
C GLY A 214 -0.73 15.71 12.28
N PHE A 215 -1.28 16.84 11.84
CA PHE A 215 -2.54 16.85 11.06
C PHE A 215 -2.43 15.93 9.84
N ARG A 216 -1.29 15.98 9.15
CA ARG A 216 -0.98 15.09 8.03
C ARG A 216 -1.03 13.62 8.41
N THR A 217 -0.45 13.25 9.55
CA THR A 217 -0.47 11.88 10.07
C THR A 217 -1.90 11.42 10.40
N VAL A 218 -2.72 12.30 10.97
CA VAL A 218 -4.13 12.01 11.20
C VAL A 218 -4.88 11.80 9.89
N ALA A 219 -4.68 12.66 8.89
CA ALA A 219 -5.29 12.50 7.58
C ALA A 219 -4.87 11.18 6.89
N GLU A 220 -3.59 10.79 6.97
CA GLU A 220 -3.09 9.49 6.49
C GLU A 220 -3.82 8.31 7.17
N HIS A 221 -4.16 8.42 8.46
CA HIS A 221 -4.97 7.41 9.15
C HIS A 221 -6.39 7.31 8.60
N PHE A 222 -7.01 8.44 8.25
CA PHE A 222 -8.34 8.46 7.63
C PHE A 222 -8.34 7.88 6.21
N VAL A 223 -7.30 8.15 5.42
CA VAL A 223 -7.09 7.49 4.11
C VAL A 223 -7.07 5.98 4.29
N THR A 224 -6.25 5.49 5.23
CA THR A 224 -6.12 4.05 5.51
C THR A 224 -7.45 3.45 6.00
N PHE A 225 -8.17 4.19 6.84
CA PHE A 225 -9.48 3.78 7.36
C PHE A 225 -10.56 3.69 6.26
N GLU A 226 -10.57 4.61 5.30
CA GLU A 226 -11.52 4.59 4.17
C GLU A 226 -11.28 3.41 3.24
N VAL A 227 -10.02 3.16 2.88
CA VAL A 227 -9.65 2.00 2.05
C VAL A 227 -10.10 0.71 2.73
N ALA A 228 -9.80 0.56 4.03
CA ALA A 228 -10.22 -0.61 4.80
C ALA A 228 -11.75 -0.73 4.93
N SER A 229 -12.45 0.40 5.10
CA SER A 229 -13.91 0.44 5.24
C SER A 229 -14.62 0.12 3.93
N ALA A 230 -14.12 0.60 2.79
CA ALA A 230 -14.65 0.30 1.47
C ALA A 230 -14.50 -1.19 1.14
N LEU A 231 -13.32 -1.76 1.42
CA LEU A 231 -13.08 -3.19 1.25
C LEU A 231 -14.03 -4.03 2.11
N LEU A 232 -14.20 -3.67 3.39
CA LEU A 232 -15.14 -4.37 4.27
C LEU A 232 -16.60 -4.19 3.84
N GLY A 233 -16.97 -3.01 3.35
CA GLY A 233 -18.29 -2.72 2.80
C GLY A 233 -18.63 -3.65 1.65
N GLY A 234 -17.77 -3.71 0.63
CA GLY A 234 -17.95 -4.58 -0.52
C GLY A 234 -18.05 -6.07 -0.13
N LEU A 235 -17.23 -6.52 0.82
CA LEU A 235 -17.30 -7.90 1.33
C LEU A 235 -18.61 -8.21 2.08
N LEU A 236 -19.14 -7.26 2.85
CA LEU A 236 -20.41 -7.44 3.56
C LEU A 236 -21.60 -7.41 2.61
N GLU A 237 -21.58 -6.56 1.58
CA GLU A 237 -22.61 -6.49 0.55
C GLU A 237 -22.69 -7.78 -0.28
N LEU A 238 -21.54 -8.36 -0.62
CA LEU A 238 -21.46 -9.67 -1.28
C LEU A 238 -21.96 -10.82 -0.39
N ALA A 239 -21.78 -10.70 0.93
CA ALA A 239 -22.20 -11.70 1.90
C ALA A 239 -23.65 -11.53 2.39
N ALA A 240 -24.36 -10.48 1.96
CA ALA A 240 -25.71 -10.19 2.43
C ALA A 240 -26.75 -11.09 1.71
N PRO A 241 -27.54 -11.91 2.44
CA PRO A 241 -28.42 -12.93 1.85
C PRO A 241 -29.63 -12.38 1.06
N ALA A 242 -29.88 -11.07 1.07
CA ALA A 242 -30.93 -10.42 0.28
C ALA A 242 -30.40 -9.71 -0.98
N SER A 243 -29.08 -9.62 -1.15
CA SER A 243 -28.43 -8.79 -2.17
C SER A 243 -28.45 -9.42 -3.57
N LEU A 244 -28.35 -10.76 -3.64
CA LEU A 244 -28.23 -11.51 -4.90
C LEU A 244 -29.60 -12.03 -5.38
N ASP A 245 -30.38 -12.65 -4.50
CA ASP A 245 -31.66 -13.29 -4.86
C ASP A 245 -32.79 -12.29 -5.23
N ALA A 246 -32.62 -11.00 -4.93
CA ALA A 246 -33.61 -9.95 -5.22
C ALA A 246 -33.40 -9.23 -6.57
N GLN A 247 -32.35 -9.58 -7.32
CA GLN A 247 -31.95 -8.89 -8.55
C GLN A 247 -31.97 -9.88 -9.73
N ASP A 248 -32.84 -9.64 -10.72
CA ASP A 248 -32.82 -10.41 -11.97
C ASP A 248 -31.46 -10.26 -12.67
N GLY A 249 -30.83 -11.37 -13.04
CA GLY A 249 -29.50 -11.39 -13.68
C GLY A 249 -28.34 -11.13 -12.71
N TRP A 250 -28.48 -11.46 -11.42
CA TRP A 250 -27.43 -11.30 -10.42
C TRP A 250 -26.18 -12.13 -10.73
N GLU A 251 -26.29 -13.27 -11.42
CA GLU A 251 -25.14 -14.11 -11.78
C GLU A 251 -24.18 -13.34 -12.70
N ASP A 252 -24.69 -12.71 -13.76
CA ASP A 252 -23.88 -11.92 -14.71
C ASP A 252 -23.26 -10.68 -14.05
N ARG A 253 -23.96 -10.07 -13.09
CA ARG A 253 -23.46 -8.91 -12.34
C ARG A 253 -22.46 -9.27 -11.26
N LEU A 254 -22.63 -10.42 -10.61
CA LEU A 254 -21.68 -10.95 -9.66
C LEU A 254 -20.40 -11.35 -10.39
N ASP A 255 -20.50 -12.00 -11.56
CA ASP A 255 -19.34 -12.30 -12.40
C ASP A 255 -18.67 -11.02 -12.91
N ALA A 256 -19.42 -10.00 -13.33
CA ALA A 256 -18.86 -8.69 -13.70
C ALA A 256 -18.22 -7.95 -12.51
N SER A 257 -18.85 -7.94 -11.34
CA SER A 257 -18.33 -7.26 -10.14
C SER A 257 -17.14 -7.99 -9.53
N LEU A 258 -17.15 -9.33 -9.55
CA LEU A 258 -16.02 -10.16 -9.16
C LEU A 258 -14.88 -10.06 -10.18
N ALA A 259 -15.18 -9.92 -11.47
CA ALA A 259 -14.22 -9.60 -12.51
C ALA A 259 -13.63 -8.20 -12.32
N ASP A 260 -14.42 -7.18 -12.00
CA ASP A 260 -13.94 -5.81 -11.71
C ASP A 260 -13.10 -5.77 -10.42
N LEU A 261 -13.54 -6.46 -9.36
CA LEU A 261 -12.76 -6.66 -8.13
C LEU A 261 -11.54 -7.57 -8.33
N ALA A 262 -11.49 -8.39 -9.37
CA ALA A 262 -10.35 -9.25 -9.72
C ALA A 262 -9.39 -8.58 -10.69
N ALA A 263 -9.88 -7.69 -11.56
CA ALA A 263 -9.13 -6.97 -12.59
C ALA A 263 -8.60 -5.62 -12.08
N ALA A 264 -9.14 -5.09 -10.97
CA ALA A 264 -8.54 -3.98 -10.26
C ALA A 264 -7.25 -4.43 -9.57
N GLU A 265 -6.16 -4.55 -10.34
CA GLU A 265 -4.84 -4.31 -9.76
C GLU A 265 -4.90 -2.94 -9.08
N PRO A 266 -4.49 -2.82 -7.80
CA PRO A 266 -4.45 -1.53 -7.16
C PRO A 266 -3.53 -0.65 -8.00
N ALA A 267 -4.09 0.38 -8.62
CA ALA A 267 -3.34 1.27 -9.49
C ALA A 267 -2.12 1.78 -8.71
N GLU A 268 -0.91 1.62 -9.28
CA GLU A 268 0.37 1.99 -8.65
C GLU A 268 0.25 3.33 -7.91
N PRO A 269 0.60 3.46 -6.62
CA PRO A 269 0.46 4.73 -5.90
C PRO A 269 1.08 5.92 -6.65
N LEU A 270 0.45 7.10 -6.62
CA LEU A 270 0.96 8.27 -7.35
C LEU A 270 2.38 8.68 -6.90
N ALA A 271 2.75 8.37 -5.65
CA ALA A 271 4.08 8.60 -5.12
C ALA A 271 5.14 7.71 -5.81
N ASP A 272 4.83 6.44 -6.04
CA ASP A 272 5.73 5.49 -6.70
C ASP A 272 5.88 5.86 -8.17
N LEU A 273 4.77 6.23 -8.80
CA LEU A 273 4.74 6.74 -10.16
C LEU A 273 5.63 7.99 -10.34
N LEU A 274 5.60 8.92 -9.38
CA LEU A 274 6.46 10.11 -9.37
C LEU A 274 7.94 9.76 -9.17
N ALA A 275 8.24 8.77 -8.34
CA ALA A 275 9.60 8.30 -8.08
C ALA A 275 10.19 7.55 -9.29
N GLY A 276 9.36 6.80 -10.02
CA GLY A 276 9.75 6.04 -11.21
C GLY A 276 9.98 6.87 -12.47
N LEU A 277 9.59 8.16 -12.48
CA LEU A 277 9.79 9.03 -13.64
C LEU A 277 11.30 9.26 -13.92
N PRO A 278 11.75 9.15 -15.17
CA PRO A 278 13.16 9.27 -15.53
C PRO A 278 13.76 10.63 -15.17
N ASP A 279 15.04 10.66 -14.79
CA ASP A 279 15.77 11.88 -14.42
C ASP A 279 16.01 12.83 -15.62
N GLY A 280 16.00 12.29 -16.84
CA GLY A 280 16.25 13.03 -18.07
C GLY A 280 15.41 12.47 -19.23
N PRO A 281 14.84 13.31 -20.10
CA PRO A 281 14.84 14.78 -20.08
C PRO A 281 14.07 15.33 -18.87
N LYS A 282 14.36 16.55 -18.42
CA LYS A 282 13.70 17.14 -17.23
C LYS A 282 12.24 17.53 -17.51
N ILE A 283 11.36 16.55 -17.70
CA ILE A 283 9.92 16.71 -17.90
C ILE A 283 9.31 17.43 -16.68
N LEU A 284 9.70 16.99 -15.48
CA LEU A 284 9.44 17.66 -14.21
C LEU A 284 10.76 18.03 -13.53
N THR A 285 10.81 19.21 -12.96
CA THR A 285 11.91 19.64 -12.06
C THR A 285 11.78 18.96 -10.70
N GLY A 286 12.86 18.96 -9.91
CA GLY A 286 12.82 18.43 -8.54
C GLY A 286 11.78 19.15 -7.68
N ALA A 287 11.68 20.48 -7.80
CA ALA A 287 10.64 21.26 -7.13
C ALA A 287 9.23 20.81 -7.56
N GLU A 288 8.96 20.71 -8.86
CA GLU A 288 7.64 20.25 -9.36
C GLU A 288 7.29 18.85 -8.85
N ARG A 289 8.27 17.94 -8.74
CA ARG A 289 8.08 16.60 -8.18
C ARG A 289 7.75 16.66 -6.68
N ASP A 290 8.49 17.45 -5.91
CA ASP A 290 8.25 17.64 -4.47
C ASP A 290 6.86 18.25 -4.22
N GLU A 291 6.44 19.19 -5.06
CA GLU A 291 5.13 19.81 -4.98
C GLU A 291 3.99 18.84 -5.31
N LEU A 292 4.12 18.04 -6.37
CA LEU A 292 3.14 16.98 -6.69
C LEU A 292 3.10 15.92 -5.59
N ALA A 293 4.24 15.52 -5.06
CA ALA A 293 4.32 14.58 -3.95
C ALA A 293 3.61 15.11 -2.70
N GLU A 294 3.71 16.42 -2.41
CA GLU A 294 2.97 17.04 -1.31
C GLU A 294 1.46 17.00 -1.51
N PHE A 295 0.97 17.27 -2.73
CA PHE A 295 -0.47 17.22 -3.03
C PHE A 295 -1.05 15.80 -3.07
N PHE A 296 -0.29 14.83 -3.59
CA PHE A 296 -0.74 13.43 -3.74
C PHE A 296 -0.49 12.56 -2.54
N ARG A 297 0.20 13.08 -1.51
CA ARG A 297 0.50 12.33 -0.30
C ARG A 297 -0.72 11.70 0.39
N LEU A 298 -1.87 12.34 0.26
CA LEU A 298 -3.13 11.88 0.86
C LEU A 298 -4.06 11.23 -0.17
N GLU A 299 -3.54 10.65 -1.26
CA GLU A 299 -4.36 9.95 -2.26
C GLU A 299 -5.39 9.02 -1.59
N PRO A 300 -6.69 9.10 -1.93
CA PRO A 300 -7.32 9.88 -3.01
C PRO A 300 -7.88 11.26 -2.60
N PHE A 301 -7.51 11.82 -1.44
CA PHE A 301 -8.14 13.02 -0.89
C PHE A 301 -7.90 14.29 -1.71
N HIS A 302 -6.86 14.33 -2.55
CA HIS A 302 -6.64 15.43 -3.49
C HIS A 302 -7.85 15.68 -4.41
N ARG A 303 -8.67 14.66 -4.67
CA ARG A 303 -9.91 14.76 -5.44
C ARG A 303 -11.19 14.70 -4.60
N THR A 304 -11.20 13.96 -3.50
CA THR A 304 -12.43 13.74 -2.70
C THR A 304 -12.56 14.64 -1.47
N ARG A 305 -11.45 15.08 -0.88
CA ARG A 305 -11.35 15.93 0.32
C ARG A 305 -10.29 17.03 0.09
N PRO A 306 -10.50 17.92 -0.90
CA PRO A 306 -9.49 18.89 -1.30
C PRO A 306 -9.13 19.88 -0.17
N LEU A 307 -10.05 20.14 0.76
CA LEU A 307 -9.76 21.03 1.88
C LEU A 307 -8.77 20.40 2.87
N THR A 308 -8.89 19.10 3.14
CA THR A 308 -7.92 18.30 3.91
C THR A 308 -6.55 18.31 3.25
N THR A 309 -6.49 18.16 1.92
CA THR A 309 -5.23 18.26 1.17
C THR A 309 -4.60 19.65 1.33
N LEU A 310 -5.39 20.73 1.20
CA LEU A 310 -4.92 22.11 1.40
C LEU A 310 -4.45 22.36 2.85
N ARG A 311 -5.18 21.86 3.85
CA ARG A 311 -4.78 21.91 5.27
C ARG A 311 -3.44 21.20 5.51
N ALA A 312 -3.26 20.01 4.93
CA ALA A 312 -2.04 19.21 5.09
C ALA A 312 -0.81 19.82 4.40
N ALA A 313 -0.99 20.48 3.26
CA ALA A 313 0.07 21.22 2.57
C ALA A 313 0.43 22.51 3.32
N SER A 314 -0.57 23.32 3.69
CA SER A 314 -0.38 24.62 4.34
C SER A 314 0.15 24.51 5.79
N PHE A 315 -0.58 23.80 6.65
CA PHE A 315 -0.29 23.75 8.10
C PHE A 315 0.65 22.61 8.50
N GLY A 316 0.82 21.60 7.65
CA GLY A 316 1.75 20.49 7.92
C GLY A 316 3.21 20.96 8.06
N ARG A 317 3.60 21.99 7.32
CA ARG A 317 4.93 22.61 7.41
C ARG A 317 5.13 23.34 8.73
N VAL A 318 4.14 24.13 9.17
CA VAL A 318 4.13 24.82 10.47
C VAL A 318 4.31 23.83 11.61
N GLN A 319 3.51 22.76 11.63
CA GLN A 319 3.57 21.76 12.69
C GLN A 319 4.89 20.99 12.69
N SER A 320 5.43 20.66 11.52
CA SER A 320 6.76 20.04 11.40
C SER A 320 7.85 20.96 11.94
N GLY A 321 7.74 22.27 11.71
CA GLY A 321 8.62 23.29 12.27
C GLY A 321 8.57 23.36 13.79
N LEU A 322 7.35 23.36 14.37
CA LEU A 322 7.14 23.29 15.82
C LEU A 322 7.79 22.04 16.42
N ALA A 323 7.48 20.85 15.89
CA ALA A 323 8.03 19.59 16.38
C ALA A 323 9.57 19.51 16.25
N ASN A 324 10.14 20.06 15.18
CA ASN A 324 11.60 20.09 15.01
C ASN A 324 12.27 21.06 16.01
N ARG A 325 11.65 22.21 16.30
CA ARG A 325 12.17 23.17 17.28
C ARG A 325 12.18 22.59 18.69
N LEU A 326 11.09 21.95 19.10
CA LEU A 326 10.99 21.29 20.40
C LEU A 326 12.03 20.17 20.56
N ARG A 327 12.21 19.35 19.52
CA ARG A 327 13.25 18.28 19.51
C ARG A 327 14.67 18.81 19.67
N ARG A 328 14.94 20.05 19.25
CA ARG A 328 16.24 20.72 19.42
C ARG A 328 16.38 21.47 20.75
N GLY A 329 15.42 21.29 21.67
CA GLY A 329 15.39 21.97 22.97
C GLY A 329 15.03 23.46 22.90
N GLY A 330 14.45 23.92 21.78
CA GLY A 330 14.00 25.30 21.65
C GLY A 330 12.62 25.53 22.27
N GLY A 331 12.45 26.66 22.98
CA GLY A 331 11.17 27.12 23.56
C GLY A 331 10.88 28.60 23.27
N GLY A 332 10.01 29.19 24.09
CA GLY A 332 9.77 30.62 24.17
C GLY A 332 9.08 31.26 22.95
N ALA A 333 9.45 32.50 22.64
CA ALA A 333 8.82 33.34 21.62
C ALA A 333 8.75 32.69 20.23
N GLY A 334 9.72 31.85 19.87
CA GLY A 334 9.72 31.16 18.57
C GLY A 334 8.67 30.04 18.44
N ILE A 335 8.22 29.45 19.56
CA ILE A 335 7.08 28.53 19.58
C ILE A 335 5.78 29.35 19.52
N ALA A 336 5.70 30.47 20.26
CA ALA A 336 4.55 31.36 20.24
C ALA A 336 4.28 31.94 18.83
N GLU A 337 5.32 32.41 18.15
CA GLU A 337 5.24 32.98 16.80
C GLU A 337 4.75 31.94 15.78
N ARG A 338 5.33 30.73 15.78
CA ARG A 338 4.91 29.65 14.86
C ARG A 338 3.53 29.13 15.17
N SER A 339 3.12 29.12 16.45
CA SER A 339 1.77 28.76 16.85
C SER A 339 0.71 29.73 16.31
N ALA A 340 1.08 30.94 15.88
CA ALA A 340 0.16 31.86 15.21
C ALA A 340 -0.09 31.51 13.73
N CYS A 341 0.63 30.52 13.17
CA CYS A 341 0.51 30.08 11.79
C CYS A 341 0.72 31.21 10.75
N ALA A 342 1.53 32.22 11.06
CA ALA A 342 1.81 33.33 10.15
C ALA A 342 2.55 32.91 8.88
N GLU A 343 3.38 31.86 8.97
CA GLU A 343 4.16 31.29 7.86
C GLU A 343 3.35 30.27 7.02
N ALA A 344 2.09 30.00 7.38
CA ALA A 344 1.25 29.07 6.64
C ALA A 344 0.90 29.62 5.25
N GLU A 345 1.12 28.82 4.22
CA GLU A 345 0.85 29.22 2.83
C GLU A 345 -0.67 29.33 2.58
N PRO A 346 -1.18 30.45 2.06
CA PRO A 346 -2.60 30.61 1.79
C PRO A 346 -3.13 29.62 0.75
N TYR A 347 -4.37 29.16 0.93
CA TYR A 347 -5.04 28.26 -0.03
C TYR A 347 -5.13 28.77 -1.47
N PRO A 348 -5.33 30.07 -1.74
CA PRO A 348 -5.28 30.62 -3.09
C PRO A 348 -3.93 30.40 -3.77
N ALA A 349 -2.81 30.61 -3.05
CA ALA A 349 -1.47 30.36 -3.59
C ALA A 349 -1.24 28.88 -3.91
N LEU A 350 -1.72 27.98 -3.04
CA LEU A 350 -1.71 26.54 -3.30
C LEU A 350 -2.57 26.16 -4.51
N ALA A 351 -3.73 26.79 -4.69
CA ALA A 351 -4.61 26.59 -5.84
C ALA A 351 -3.95 27.04 -7.15
N GLU A 352 -3.28 28.20 -7.14
CA GLU A 352 -2.50 28.70 -8.29
C GLU A 352 -1.36 27.74 -8.65
N ARG A 353 -0.64 27.21 -7.66
CA ARG A 353 0.41 26.21 -7.87
C ARG A 353 -0.14 24.91 -8.46
N ALA A 354 -1.24 24.39 -7.92
CA ALA A 354 -1.90 23.20 -8.48
C ALA A 354 -2.37 23.42 -9.93
N ALA A 355 -2.91 24.61 -10.25
CA ALA A 355 -3.29 24.97 -11.60
C ALA A 355 -2.08 25.10 -12.54
N ALA A 356 -0.98 25.69 -12.08
CA ALA A 356 0.26 25.80 -12.84
C ALA A 356 0.88 24.42 -13.15
N LEU A 357 0.89 23.51 -12.16
CA LEU A 357 1.34 22.12 -12.34
C LEU A 357 0.46 21.38 -13.35
N SER A 358 -0.88 21.53 -13.27
CA SER A 358 -1.81 20.94 -14.24
C SER A 358 -1.53 21.46 -15.65
N ALA A 359 -1.38 22.77 -15.83
CA ALA A 359 -1.12 23.38 -17.14
C ALA A 359 0.25 22.95 -17.70
N HIS A 360 1.25 22.78 -16.83
CA HIS A 360 2.56 22.26 -17.22
C HIS A 360 2.48 20.81 -17.68
N LEU A 361 1.80 19.93 -16.94
CA LEU A 361 1.61 18.52 -17.33
C LEU A 361 0.82 18.39 -18.64
N ASP A 362 -0.23 19.20 -18.85
CA ASP A 362 -0.96 19.26 -20.13
C ASP A 362 -0.07 19.73 -21.30
N ARG A 363 0.88 20.63 -21.02
CA ARG A 363 1.89 21.03 -22.01
C ARG A 363 2.86 19.88 -22.31
N MET A 364 3.31 19.15 -21.30
CA MET A 364 4.20 18.00 -21.48
C MET A 364 3.52 16.89 -22.27
N LEU A 365 2.23 16.60 -22.02
CA LEU A 365 1.46 15.63 -22.81
C LEU A 365 1.32 16.04 -24.28
N ARG A 366 1.09 17.33 -24.56
CA ARG A 366 1.05 17.82 -25.94
C ARG A 366 2.38 17.67 -26.65
N ILE A 367 3.50 17.91 -25.95
CA ILE A 367 4.85 17.66 -26.47
C ILE A 367 5.04 16.16 -26.74
N ALA A 368 4.67 15.28 -25.79
CA ALA A 368 4.76 13.83 -25.96
C ALA A 368 3.98 13.35 -27.20
N ALA A 369 2.75 13.84 -27.37
CA ALA A 369 1.93 13.53 -28.54
C ALA A 369 2.57 13.99 -29.85
N ALA A 370 3.16 15.19 -29.87
CA ALA A 370 3.81 15.75 -31.06
C ALA A 370 5.14 15.09 -31.40
N LEU A 371 5.84 14.51 -30.42
CA LEU A 371 7.03 13.69 -30.66
C LEU A 371 6.69 12.31 -31.23
N ARG A 372 5.50 11.78 -30.93
CA ARG A 372 5.04 10.46 -31.38
C ARG A 372 4.37 10.47 -32.75
N VAL A 373 3.63 11.53 -33.07
CA VAL A 373 2.88 11.65 -34.32
C VAL A 373 3.69 12.49 -35.31
N PRO A 374 4.12 11.93 -36.46
CA PRO A 374 4.79 12.70 -37.50
C PRO A 374 3.90 13.85 -37.98
N ALA A 375 4.50 15.03 -38.22
CA ALA A 375 3.77 16.21 -38.68
C ALA A 375 3.05 16.00 -40.03
N GLU A 376 3.50 15.00 -40.80
CA GLU A 376 2.98 14.63 -42.13
C GLU A 376 2.06 13.39 -42.10
N ALA A 377 1.64 12.93 -40.91
CA ALA A 377 0.79 11.75 -40.82
C ALA A 377 -0.53 11.94 -41.59
N GLU A 378 -0.81 11.00 -42.51
CA GLU A 378 -2.03 11.01 -43.30
C GLU A 378 -3.27 10.85 -42.40
N GLY A 379 -4.36 11.55 -42.73
CA GLY A 379 -5.64 11.46 -42.01
C GLY A 379 -5.79 12.38 -40.79
N LEU A 380 -4.81 13.24 -40.48
CA LEU A 380 -4.96 14.26 -39.44
C LEU A 380 -5.93 15.38 -39.88
N SER A 381 -6.83 15.77 -38.99
CA SER A 381 -7.63 16.97 -39.21
C SER A 381 -6.74 18.22 -39.19
N PRO A 382 -7.11 19.30 -39.93
CA PRO A 382 -6.33 20.55 -39.92
C PRO A 382 -6.15 21.16 -38.52
N GLU A 383 -7.08 20.91 -37.61
CA GLU A 383 -7.01 21.38 -36.22
C GLU A 383 -5.95 20.61 -35.42
N VAL A 384 -5.94 19.28 -35.53
CA VAL A 384 -4.93 18.43 -34.86
C VAL A 384 -3.53 18.74 -35.41
N GLY A 385 -3.39 18.89 -36.72
CA GLY A 385 -2.11 19.28 -37.33
C GLY A 385 -1.57 20.61 -36.79
N ARG A 386 -2.42 21.63 -36.63
CA ARG A 386 -2.02 22.91 -36.02
C ARG A 386 -1.63 22.76 -34.55
N ALA A 387 -2.34 21.93 -33.78
CA ALA A 387 -2.05 21.70 -32.38
C ALA A 387 -0.69 21.00 -32.17
N LEU A 388 -0.38 19.99 -32.98
CA LEU A 388 0.91 19.28 -32.95
C LEU A 388 2.06 20.21 -33.36
N ALA A 389 1.89 21.01 -34.42
CA ALA A 389 2.88 21.99 -34.83
C ALA A 389 3.17 23.04 -33.74
N ALA A 390 2.13 23.51 -33.04
CA ALA A 390 2.28 24.42 -31.91
C ALA A 390 3.04 23.77 -30.74
N ALA A 391 2.78 22.49 -30.45
CA ALA A 391 3.49 21.74 -29.41
C ALA A 391 4.98 21.53 -29.74
N LEU A 392 5.32 21.26 -31.02
CA LEU A 392 6.73 21.19 -31.45
C LEU A 392 7.44 22.55 -31.33
N ALA A 393 6.76 23.65 -31.67
CA ALA A 393 7.31 24.99 -31.46
C ALA A 393 7.57 25.28 -29.97
N ASP A 394 6.73 24.73 -29.10
CA ASP A 394 6.86 24.86 -27.66
C ASP A 394 8.09 24.14 -27.09
N ILE A 395 8.55 23.04 -27.70
CA ILE A 395 9.81 22.36 -27.31
C ILE A 395 10.97 23.36 -27.31
N ARG A 396 11.09 24.18 -28.36
CA ARG A 396 12.16 25.19 -28.49
C ARG A 396 12.08 26.31 -27.43
N ARG A 397 10.91 26.49 -26.82
CA ARG A 397 10.69 27.46 -25.74
C ARG A 397 10.99 26.87 -24.37
N VAL A 398 10.97 25.54 -24.22
CA VAL A 398 11.32 24.86 -22.98
C VAL A 398 12.84 24.84 -22.82
N ARG A 399 13.38 25.76 -22.03
CA ARG A 399 14.80 25.79 -21.65
C ARG A 399 15.06 24.85 -20.47
N ARG A 400 14.97 23.53 -20.69
CA ARG A 400 15.24 22.50 -19.66
C ARG A 400 16.33 21.55 -20.13
N ALA A 401 17.06 20.97 -19.19
CA ALA A 401 18.11 20.01 -19.50
C ALA A 401 17.53 18.77 -20.21
N GLY A 402 18.15 18.38 -21.33
CA GLY A 402 17.73 17.24 -22.16
C GLY A 402 16.65 17.56 -23.20
N PHE A 403 16.23 18.83 -23.36
CA PHE A 403 15.31 19.28 -24.41
C PHE A 403 16.03 19.76 -25.69
N ASP A 404 17.36 19.66 -25.69
CA ASP A 404 18.28 20.03 -26.77
C ASP A 404 18.61 18.86 -27.72
N ASP A 405 18.42 17.62 -27.26
CA ASP A 405 18.64 16.39 -28.03
C ASP A 405 17.28 15.74 -28.37
N PRO A 406 16.83 15.78 -29.63
CA PRO A 406 15.53 15.25 -30.05
C PRO A 406 15.34 13.75 -29.79
N ASP A 407 16.39 12.95 -29.95
CA ASP A 407 16.31 11.48 -29.81
C ASP A 407 16.18 11.11 -28.33
N ARG A 408 17.00 11.73 -27.49
CA ARG A 408 16.91 11.58 -26.03
C ARG A 408 15.59 12.11 -25.48
N LEU A 409 15.09 13.20 -26.05
CA LEU A 409 13.79 13.78 -25.69
C LEU A 409 12.65 12.80 -25.99
N ALA A 410 12.61 12.26 -27.22
CA ALA A 410 11.61 11.29 -27.63
C ALA A 410 11.66 10.01 -26.78
N ALA A 411 12.85 9.46 -26.55
CA ALA A 411 13.03 8.26 -25.73
C ALA A 411 12.56 8.47 -24.28
N GLY A 412 12.90 9.61 -23.67
CA GLY A 412 12.49 9.86 -22.30
C GLY A 412 11.01 10.20 -22.12
N PHE A 413 10.37 10.85 -23.11
CA PHE A 413 8.92 10.99 -23.11
C PHE A 413 8.22 9.64 -23.31
N ALA A 414 8.74 8.76 -24.18
CA ALA A 414 8.21 7.41 -24.35
C ALA A 414 8.31 6.58 -23.06
N ALA A 415 9.44 6.68 -22.33
CA ALA A 415 9.61 6.01 -21.05
C ALA A 415 8.69 6.54 -19.94
N ALA A 416 8.27 7.81 -20.04
CA ALA A 416 7.42 8.48 -19.05
C ALA A 416 5.93 8.49 -19.41
N ASP A 417 5.51 7.96 -20.56
CA ASP A 417 4.20 8.26 -21.18
C ASP A 417 3.02 7.88 -20.27
N ALA A 418 2.98 6.63 -19.81
CA ALA A 418 1.91 6.14 -18.93
C ALA A 418 1.86 6.91 -17.60
N ALA A 419 3.03 7.21 -17.02
CA ALA A 419 3.15 7.98 -15.79
C ALA A 419 2.69 9.42 -15.98
N LEU A 420 3.09 10.06 -17.07
CA LEU A 420 2.76 11.44 -17.40
C LEU A 420 1.25 11.61 -17.63
N LEU A 421 0.62 10.67 -18.35
CA LEU A 421 -0.82 10.65 -18.56
C LEU A 421 -1.59 10.60 -17.24
N ARG A 422 -1.22 9.66 -16.37
CA ARG A 422 -1.90 9.48 -15.09
C ARG A 422 -1.66 10.65 -14.14
N LEU A 423 -0.44 11.19 -14.08
CA LEU A 423 -0.13 12.38 -13.28
C LEU A 423 -0.89 13.62 -13.77
N ALA A 424 -0.97 13.83 -15.09
CA ALA A 424 -1.74 14.93 -15.65
C ALA A 424 -3.24 14.80 -15.31
N GLU A 425 -3.80 13.59 -15.42
CA GLU A 425 -5.18 13.33 -15.07
C GLU A 425 -5.47 13.63 -13.59
N GLU A 426 -4.66 13.09 -12.67
CA GLU A 426 -4.86 13.27 -11.23
C GLU A 426 -4.56 14.71 -10.77
N THR A 427 -3.59 15.40 -11.40
CA THR A 427 -3.35 16.84 -11.14
C THR A 427 -4.52 17.69 -11.65
N GLY A 428 -5.07 17.34 -12.82
CA GLY A 428 -6.27 17.99 -13.34
C GLY A 428 -7.50 17.75 -12.45
N ARG A 429 -7.65 16.54 -11.88
CA ARG A 429 -8.70 16.23 -10.89
C ARG A 429 -8.53 17.05 -9.62
N LEU A 430 -7.30 17.19 -9.11
CA LEU A 430 -6.97 18.08 -7.99
C LEU A 430 -7.36 19.53 -8.28
N ALA A 431 -6.91 20.10 -9.40
CA ALA A 431 -7.20 21.48 -9.76
C ALA A 431 -8.72 21.74 -9.89
N ARG A 432 -9.46 20.80 -10.51
CA ARG A 432 -10.92 20.86 -10.59
C ARG A 432 -11.60 20.73 -9.23
N ALA A 433 -11.09 19.86 -8.34
CA ALA A 433 -11.63 19.69 -7.00
C ALA A 433 -11.43 20.96 -6.15
N ILE A 434 -10.26 21.60 -6.22
CA ILE A 434 -10.00 22.89 -5.56
C ILE A 434 -10.90 23.99 -6.14
N ALA A 435 -11.03 24.08 -7.46
CA ALA A 435 -11.93 25.04 -8.09
C ALA A 435 -13.40 24.79 -7.70
N GLY A 436 -13.79 23.52 -7.56
CA GLY A 436 -15.10 23.12 -7.05
C GLY A 436 -15.33 23.57 -5.61
N LEU A 437 -14.36 23.31 -4.73
CA LEU A 437 -14.36 23.79 -3.35
C LEU A 437 -14.50 25.33 -3.30
N ALA A 438 -13.72 26.06 -4.08
CA ALA A 438 -13.71 27.52 -4.10
C ALA A 438 -15.08 28.15 -4.44
N ARG A 439 -15.92 27.47 -5.23
CA ARG A 439 -17.29 27.93 -5.56
C ARG A 439 -18.22 27.90 -4.36
N HIS A 440 -18.04 26.96 -3.45
CA HIS A 440 -18.92 26.76 -2.29
C HIS A 440 -18.31 27.34 -1.00
N ARG A 441 -16.98 27.39 -0.93
CA ARG A 441 -16.20 27.85 0.22
C ARG A 441 -15.01 28.66 -0.30
N PRO A 442 -15.13 30.00 -0.38
CA PRO A 442 -14.06 30.86 -0.88
C PRO A 442 -12.73 30.60 -0.15
N LEU A 443 -11.65 30.46 -0.91
CA LEU A 443 -10.38 29.93 -0.39
C LEU A 443 -9.73 30.85 0.66
N GLU A 444 -9.73 32.17 0.49
CA GLU A 444 -9.27 33.11 1.52
C GLU A 444 -10.04 32.95 2.84
N ALA A 445 -11.37 32.88 2.77
CA ALA A 445 -12.20 32.77 3.95
C ALA A 445 -12.00 31.42 4.65
N ALA A 446 -11.89 30.33 3.86
CA ALA A 446 -11.56 29.00 4.37
C ALA A 446 -10.20 28.99 5.07
N PHE A 447 -9.17 29.57 4.43
CA PHE A 447 -7.83 29.67 4.99
C PHE A 447 -7.82 30.50 6.28
N ALA A 448 -8.50 31.65 6.31
CA ALA A 448 -8.55 32.49 7.50
C ALA A 448 -9.20 31.77 8.69
N ALA A 449 -10.31 31.06 8.45
CA ALA A 449 -10.98 30.26 9.46
C ALA A 449 -10.11 29.10 9.95
N ASP A 450 -9.52 28.33 9.04
CA ASP A 450 -8.65 27.21 9.40
C ASP A 450 -7.38 27.70 10.11
N ARG A 451 -6.77 28.81 9.67
CA ARG A 451 -5.61 29.41 10.35
C ARG A 451 -5.94 29.74 11.80
N GLN A 452 -7.12 30.28 12.07
CA GLN A 452 -7.56 30.54 13.44
C GLN A 452 -7.71 29.24 14.24
N VAL A 453 -8.30 28.20 13.66
CA VAL A 453 -8.46 26.88 14.32
C VAL A 453 -7.11 26.25 14.63
N PHE A 454 -6.21 26.19 13.65
CA PHE A 454 -4.86 25.63 13.83
C PHE A 454 -4.07 26.45 14.86
N ALA A 455 -4.12 27.78 14.77
CA ALA A 455 -3.38 28.63 15.70
C ALA A 455 -3.87 28.48 17.15
N GLN A 456 -5.18 28.44 17.35
CA GLN A 456 -5.76 28.18 18.68
C GLN A 456 -5.37 26.80 19.20
N THR A 457 -5.42 25.77 18.33
CA THR A 457 -5.08 24.40 18.70
C THR A 457 -3.60 24.28 19.06
N PHE A 458 -2.69 24.90 18.31
CA PHE A 458 -1.27 24.94 18.63
C PHE A 458 -0.98 25.74 19.89
N ALA A 459 -1.58 26.91 20.06
CA ALA A 459 -1.39 27.72 21.25
C ALA A 459 -1.84 26.98 22.53
N GLN A 460 -2.93 26.21 22.46
CA GLN A 460 -3.38 25.37 23.57
C GLN A 460 -2.43 24.19 23.80
N ALA A 461 -2.05 23.49 22.73
CA ALA A 461 -1.23 22.29 22.85
C ALA A 461 0.21 22.57 23.28
N TYR A 462 0.77 23.74 22.95
CA TYR A 462 2.17 24.11 23.21
C TYR A 462 2.31 25.28 24.21
N ALA A 463 1.27 25.54 25.02
CA ALA A 463 1.25 26.68 25.93
C ALA A 463 2.43 26.66 26.93
N ALA A 464 2.75 25.49 27.49
CA ALA A 464 3.82 25.34 28.47
C ALA A 464 5.18 25.66 27.85
N GLU A 465 5.44 25.14 26.65
CA GLU A 465 6.70 25.30 25.91
C GLU A 465 6.86 26.71 25.32
N ALA A 466 5.77 27.42 25.08
CA ALA A 466 5.78 28.82 24.65
C ALA A 466 6.19 29.78 25.78
N THR A 467 5.97 29.39 27.03
CA THR A 467 6.31 30.18 28.23
C THR A 467 7.64 29.80 28.89
N ALA A 468 8.20 28.64 28.52
CA ALA A 468 9.52 28.16 28.94
C ALA A 468 10.62 28.76 28.06
#